data_AF-A0A1F5USU2-F1
#
_entry.id   AF-A0A1F5USU2-F1
#
_cell.length_a   1.000
_cell.length_b   1.000
_cell.length_c   1.000
_cell.angle_alpha   90.00
_cell.angle_beta   90.00
_cell.angle_gamma   90.00
#
_symmetry.space_group_name_H-M   'P 1'
#
loop_
_entity.id
_entity.type
_entity.pdbx_description
1 polymer ?
#
loop_
_entity_poly.entity_id
_entity_poly.type
_entity_poly.pdbx_seq_one_letter_code
_entity_poly.pdbx_strand_id
1 'polypeptide(L)'
;MGFLFEKLDVYRKSVDFAGKIGDLTRNFQRGNYYLADQLNRASLSIAANIAEGNGRYHKLDRASFFRISRGSAFECVPILEICKRKELIDNVKNEELKKDIEDISKMLSGLINC
;
A
#
# COMPACT_ATOMS: atom_id res chain seq x y z
N MET A 1 -11.65 -14.69 19.75
CA MET A 1 -10.75 -14.91 18.60
C MET A 1 -10.16 -13.55 18.25
N GLY A 2 -8.84 -13.36 18.28
CA GLY A 2 -8.22 -12.08 17.91
C GLY A 2 -7.95 -11.97 16.42
N PHE A 3 -7.79 -10.75 15.90
CA PHE A 3 -7.39 -10.50 14.52
C PHE A 3 -5.89 -10.79 14.33
N LEU A 4 -5.54 -12.03 13.97
CA LEU A 4 -4.14 -12.49 13.89
C LEU A 4 -3.27 -11.66 12.92
N PHE A 5 -3.88 -11.06 11.89
CA PHE A 5 -3.17 -10.22 10.93
C PHE A 5 -2.63 -8.92 11.55
N GLU A 6 -3.21 -8.43 12.65
CA GLU A 6 -2.71 -7.25 13.37
C GLU A 6 -1.34 -7.49 14.03
N LYS A 7 -0.91 -8.74 14.11
CA LYS A 7 0.44 -9.12 14.57
C LYS A 7 1.49 -9.07 13.47
N LEU A 8 1.09 -8.99 12.19
CA LEU A 8 2.03 -8.92 11.09
C LEU A 8 2.58 -7.50 10.98
N ASP A 9 3.91 -7.35 11.01
CA ASP A 9 4.53 -6.03 10.86
C ASP A 9 4.21 -5.40 9.50
N VAL A 10 4.09 -6.21 8.45
CA VAL A 10 3.71 -5.73 7.11
C VAL A 10 2.29 -5.17 7.07
N TYR A 11 1.37 -5.72 7.88
CA TYR A 11 0.02 -5.19 8.00
C TYR A 11 0.05 -3.79 8.64
N ARG A 12 0.74 -3.65 9.78
CA ARG A 12 0.86 -2.37 10.49
C ARG A 12 1.48 -1.30 9.60
N LYS A 13 2.59 -1.61 8.94
CA LYS A 13 3.25 -0.70 7.99
C LYS A 13 2.34 -0.32 6.82
N SER A 14 1.49 -1.24 6.35
CA SER A 14 0.53 -0.97 5.27
C SER A 14 -0.61 -0.06 5.73
N VAL A 15 -1.10 -0.22 6.96
CA VAL A 15 -2.10 0.68 7.56
C VAL A 15 -1.51 2.08 7.76
N ASP A 16 -0.29 2.17 8.30
CA ASP A 16 0.41 3.44 8.47
C ASP A 16 0.64 4.14 7.12
N PHE A 17 1.06 3.38 6.10
CA PHE A 17 1.22 3.90 4.74
C PHE A 17 -0.10 4.42 4.17
N ALA A 18 -1.21 3.68 4.32
CA ALA A 18 -2.52 4.15 3.89
C ALA A 18 -2.96 5.43 4.61
N GLY A 19 -2.68 5.54 5.92
CA GLY A 19 -2.90 6.77 6.70
C GLY A 19 -2.10 7.95 6.15
N LYS A 20 -0.79 7.78 5.90
CA LYS A 20 0.06 8.81 5.28
C LYS A 20 -0.47 9.26 3.92
N ILE A 21 -0.95 8.34 3.09
CA ILE A 21 -1.56 8.65 1.79
C ILE A 21 -2.86 9.44 1.96
N GLY A 22 -3.72 9.04 2.88
CA GLY A 22 -4.94 9.77 3.21
C GLY A 22 -4.64 11.21 3.62
N ASP A 23 -3.67 11.40 4.50
CA ASP A 23 -3.25 12.73 4.97
C ASP A 23 -2.65 13.59 3.85
N LEU A 24 -1.81 12.98 3.01
CA LEU A 24 -1.17 13.64 1.88
C LEU A 24 -2.20 14.14 0.86
N THR A 25 -3.13 13.27 0.48
CA THR A 25 -4.07 13.52 -0.62
C THR A 25 -5.18 14.50 -0.26
N ARG A 26 -5.44 14.75 1.05
CA ARG A 26 -6.34 15.83 1.50
C ARG A 26 -5.91 17.22 1.01
N ASN A 27 -4.62 17.42 0.74
CA ASN A 27 -4.06 18.69 0.31
C ASN A 27 -3.99 18.84 -1.22
N PHE A 28 -4.47 17.85 -1.99
CA PHE A 28 -4.41 17.92 -3.44
C PHE A 28 -5.36 18.99 -3.98
N GLN A 29 -4.84 19.86 -4.84
CA GLN A 29 -5.60 20.95 -5.45
C GLN A 29 -6.74 20.41 -6.34
N ARG A 30 -7.80 21.22 -6.50
CA ARG A 30 -8.95 20.91 -7.37
C ARG A 30 -8.48 20.48 -8.77
N GLY A 31 -9.06 19.39 -9.27
CA GLY A 31 -8.70 18.81 -10.57
C GLY A 31 -7.81 17.56 -10.46
N ASN A 32 -7.28 17.24 -9.28
CA ASN A 32 -6.44 16.06 -9.05
C ASN A 32 -7.13 14.95 -8.24
N TYR A 33 -8.46 15.01 -8.09
CA TYR A 33 -9.23 14.03 -7.31
C TYR A 33 -9.06 12.60 -7.81
N TYR A 34 -8.88 12.40 -9.13
CA TYR A 34 -8.65 11.07 -9.67
C TYR A 34 -7.33 10.46 -9.19
N LEU A 35 -6.26 11.26 -9.03
CA LEU A 35 -4.98 10.78 -8.46
C LEU A 35 -5.13 10.46 -6.98
N ALA A 36 -5.81 11.33 -6.24
CA ALA A 36 -6.12 11.09 -4.83
C ALA A 36 -6.93 9.79 -4.65
N ASP A 37 -8.00 9.59 -5.42
CA ASP A 37 -8.83 8.38 -5.37
C ASP A 37 -8.02 7.12 -5.68
N GLN A 38 -7.31 7.10 -6.81
CA GLN A 38 -6.53 5.93 -7.21
C GLN A 38 -5.44 5.59 -6.19
N LEU A 39 -4.75 6.60 -5.65
CA LEU A 39 -3.69 6.39 -4.66
C LEU A 39 -4.24 5.88 -3.33
N ASN A 40 -5.35 6.44 -2.84
CA ASN A 40 -6.00 5.97 -1.61
C ASN A 40 -6.54 4.55 -1.76
N ARG A 41 -7.17 4.22 -2.90
CA ARG A 41 -7.69 2.88 -3.15
C ARG A 41 -6.57 1.85 -3.23
N ALA A 42 -5.49 2.16 -3.94
CA ALA A 42 -4.34 1.29 -4.04
C ALA A 42 -3.68 1.09 -2.66
N SER A 43 -3.47 2.14 -1.87
CA SER A 43 -2.84 2.03 -0.55
C SER A 43 -3.69 1.23 0.45
N LEU A 44 -5.01 1.47 0.49
CA LEU A 44 -5.95 0.72 1.34
C LEU A 44 -6.03 -0.76 0.94
N SER A 45 -5.98 -1.05 -0.37
CA SER A 45 -6.01 -2.42 -0.90
C SER A 45 -4.88 -3.28 -0.36
N ILE A 46 -3.71 -2.71 -0.08
CA ILE A 46 -2.56 -3.44 0.49
C ILE A 46 -2.93 -4.05 1.85
N ALA A 47 -3.40 -3.22 2.80
CA ALA A 47 -3.74 -3.69 4.14
C ALA A 47 -4.97 -4.62 4.12
N ALA A 48 -5.96 -4.32 3.28
CA ALA A 48 -7.16 -5.14 3.14
C ALA A 48 -6.84 -6.56 2.66
N ASN A 49 -6.02 -6.68 1.61
CA ASN A 49 -5.63 -7.99 1.08
C ASN A 49 -4.69 -8.76 2.02
N ILE A 50 -3.85 -8.09 2.82
CA ILE A 50 -3.07 -8.76 3.87
C ILE A 50 -3.99 -9.39 4.92
N ALA A 51 -4.99 -8.64 5.39
CA ALA A 51 -5.94 -9.13 6.38
C ALA A 51 -6.75 -10.31 5.85
N GLU A 52 -7.27 -10.19 4.62
CA GLU A 52 -8.03 -11.26 3.97
C GLU A 52 -7.18 -12.50 3.71
N GLY A 53 -5.97 -12.30 3.19
CA GLY A 53 -5.00 -13.36 2.93
C GLY A 53 -4.64 -14.13 4.19
N ASN A 54 -4.33 -13.44 5.28
CA ASN A 54 -3.97 -14.09 6.54
C ASN A 54 -5.13 -14.92 7.15
N GLY A 55 -6.37 -14.62 6.77
CA GLY A 55 -7.56 -15.40 7.15
C GLY A 55 -7.76 -16.69 6.36
N ARG A 56 -7.03 -16.93 5.25
CA ARG A 56 -7.22 -18.15 4.45
C ARG A 56 -6.53 -19.36 5.06
N TYR A 57 -7.20 -20.51 4.94
CA TYR A 57 -6.72 -21.79 5.46
C TYR A 57 -5.56 -22.35 4.61
N HIS A 58 -5.72 -22.36 3.29
CA HIS A 58 -4.73 -22.93 2.38
C HIS A 58 -3.63 -21.92 2.03
N LYS A 59 -2.39 -22.41 2.03
CA LYS A 59 -1.19 -21.63 1.74
C LYS A 59 -1.22 -20.95 0.36
N LEU A 60 -1.69 -21.66 -0.68
CA LEU A 60 -1.75 -21.13 -2.04
C LEU A 60 -2.73 -19.95 -2.15
N ASP A 61 -3.87 -20.03 -1.45
CA ASP A 61 -4.85 -18.96 -1.41
C ASP A 61 -4.27 -17.73 -0.71
N ARG A 62 -3.62 -17.92 0.46
CA ARG A 62 -2.90 -16.85 1.17
C ARG A 62 -1.90 -16.13 0.28
N ALA A 63 -1.06 -16.89 -0.42
CA ALA A 63 -0.05 -16.35 -1.32
C ALA A 63 -0.67 -15.55 -2.49
N SER A 64 -1.88 -15.92 -2.94
CA SER A 64 -2.62 -15.14 -3.94
C SER A 64 -2.95 -13.73 -3.43
N PHE A 65 -3.52 -13.62 -2.22
CA PHE A 65 -3.84 -12.33 -1.60
C PHE A 65 -2.59 -11.47 -1.33
N PHE A 66 -1.49 -12.09 -0.91
CA PHE A 66 -0.23 -11.35 -0.72
C PHE A 66 0.37 -10.87 -2.05
N ARG A 67 0.19 -11.62 -3.15
CA ARG A 67 0.55 -11.14 -4.50
C ARG A 67 -0.31 -9.95 -4.93
N ILE A 68 -1.61 -9.98 -4.65
CA ILE A 68 -2.51 -8.84 -4.91
C ILE A 68 -2.07 -7.62 -4.10
N SER A 69 -1.81 -7.80 -2.80
CA SER A 69 -1.29 -6.73 -1.92
C SER A 69 -0.02 -6.09 -2.50
N ARG A 70 0.90 -6.91 -3.03
CA ARG A 70 2.15 -6.43 -3.65
C ARG A 70 1.88 -5.72 -4.97
N GLY A 71 0.92 -6.19 -5.76
CA GLY A 71 0.43 -5.51 -6.95
C GLY A 71 -0.07 -4.09 -6.63
N SER A 72 -0.95 -3.95 -5.63
CA SER A 72 -1.45 -2.64 -5.19
C SER A 72 -0.34 -1.73 -4.64
N ALA A 73 0.68 -2.29 -3.98
CA ALA A 73 1.86 -1.53 -3.58
C ALA A 73 2.61 -0.96 -4.80
N PHE A 74 2.76 -1.75 -5.86
CA PHE A 74 3.38 -1.30 -7.12
C PHE A 74 2.52 -0.29 -7.88
N GLU A 75 1.20 -0.38 -7.83
CA GLU A 75 0.29 0.60 -8.42
C GLU A 75 0.46 2.01 -7.81
N CYS A 76 0.85 2.10 -6.54
CA CYS A 76 1.12 3.38 -5.90
C CYS A 76 2.32 4.13 -6.53
N VAL A 77 3.34 3.41 -7.01
CA VAL A 77 4.60 3.99 -7.51
C VAL A 77 4.40 4.92 -8.73
N PRO A 78 3.73 4.51 -9.82
CA PRO A 78 3.49 5.40 -10.95
C PRO A 78 2.56 6.56 -10.59
N ILE A 79 1.59 6.35 -9.68
CA ILE A 79 0.68 7.42 -9.25
C ILE A 79 1.46 8.50 -8.48
N LEU A 80 2.34 8.11 -7.55
CA LEU A 80 3.24 9.03 -6.84
C LEU A 80 4.18 9.77 -7.81
N GLU A 81 4.71 9.09 -8.83
CA GLU A 81 5.55 9.73 -9.83
C GLU A 81 4.78 10.79 -10.64
N ILE A 82 3.51 10.53 -10.99
CA ILE A 82 2.64 11.53 -11.62
C ILE A 82 2.37 12.69 -10.64
N CYS A 83 2.10 12.41 -9.37
CA CYS A 83 1.91 13.46 -8.36
C CYS A 83 3.12 14.37 -8.26
N LYS A 84 4.35 13.81 -8.26
CA LYS A 84 5.60 14.59 -8.27
C LYS A 84 5.73 15.46 -9.51
N ARG A 85 5.47 14.90 -10.71
CA ARG A 85 5.54 15.65 -11.99
C ARG A 85 4.52 16.77 -12.08
N LYS A 86 3.40 16.64 -11.37
CA LYS A 86 2.37 17.69 -11.24
C LYS A 86 2.61 18.62 -10.06
N GLU A 87 3.78 18.51 -9.41
CA GLU A 87 4.19 19.33 -8.26
C GLU A 87 3.20 19.25 -7.08
N LEU A 88 2.44 18.15 -6.99
CA LEU A 88 1.53 17.89 -5.85
C LEU A 88 2.30 17.39 -4.62
N ILE A 89 3.49 16.83 -4.85
CA ILE A 89 4.46 16.42 -3.84
C ILE A 89 5.87 16.77 -4.29
N ASP A 90 6.76 17.03 -3.34
CA ASP A 90 8.17 17.23 -3.63
C ASP A 90 8.93 15.90 -3.82
N ASN A 91 10.20 16.00 -4.22
CA ASN A 91 11.03 14.81 -4.45
C ASN A 91 11.32 14.03 -3.16
N VAL A 92 11.48 14.72 -2.03
CA VAL A 92 11.78 14.10 -0.73
C VAL A 92 10.62 13.23 -0.28
N LYS A 93 9.39 13.74 -0.36
CA LYS A 93 8.16 13.03 -0.02
C LYS A 93 7.93 11.86 -0.97
N ASN A 94 8.19 12.03 -2.27
CA ASN A 94 8.10 10.94 -3.24
C ASN A 94 9.08 9.81 -2.93
N GLU A 95 10.34 10.11 -2.60
CA GLU A 95 11.35 9.12 -2.22
C GLU A 95 11.00 8.42 -0.90
N GLU A 96 10.54 9.17 0.10
CA GLU A 96 10.05 8.62 1.38
C GLU A 96 8.95 7.57 1.16
N LEU A 97 7.92 7.91 0.38
CA LEU A 97 6.78 7.03 0.13
C LEU A 97 7.16 5.83 -0.74
N LYS A 98 8.07 5.99 -1.70
CA LYS A 98 8.59 4.86 -2.49
C LYS A 98 9.41 3.90 -1.64
N LYS A 99 10.19 4.40 -0.67
CA LYS A 99 10.89 3.55 0.29
C LYS A 99 9.91 2.76 1.15
N ASP A 100 8.82 3.39 1.59
CA ASP A 100 7.78 2.69 2.33
C ASP A 100 7.16 1.53 1.53
N ILE A 101 6.85 1.76 0.25
CA ILE A 101 6.36 0.76 -0.69
C ILE A 101 7.39 -0.37 -0.89
N GLU A 102 8.67 -0.05 -1.03
CA GLU A 102 9.74 -1.03 -1.23
C GLU A 102 9.85 -1.99 -0.04
N ASP A 103 9.86 -1.45 1.18
CA ASP A 103 9.89 -2.26 2.40
C ASP A 103 8.67 -3.18 2.51
N ILE A 104 7.46 -2.64 2.29
CA ILE A 104 6.21 -3.42 2.29
C ILE A 104 6.31 -4.55 1.25
N SER A 105 6.80 -4.25 0.05
CA SER A 105 6.94 -5.21 -1.05
C SER A 105 7.95 -6.32 -0.74
N LYS A 106 9.04 -6.01 -0.03
CA LYS A 106 10.02 -7.00 0.46
C LYS A 106 9.39 -7.94 1.49
N MET A 107 8.67 -7.39 2.46
CA MET A 107 7.99 -8.19 3.49
C MET A 107 6.91 -9.10 2.88
N LEU A 108 6.10 -8.58 1.95
CA LEU A 108 5.12 -9.36 1.20
C LEU A 108 5.77 -10.49 0.40
N SER A 109 6.92 -10.24 -0.20
CA SER A 109 7.66 -11.27 -0.94
C SER A 109 8.13 -12.41 -0.03
N GLY A 110 8.51 -12.11 1.22
CA GLY A 110 8.75 -13.13 2.24
C GLY A 110 7.52 -13.99 2.50
N LEU A 111 6.36 -13.36 2.72
CA LEU A 111 5.10 -14.09 2.98
C LEU A 111 4.59 -14.92 1.78
N ILE A 112 4.89 -14.51 0.55
CA ILE A 112 4.52 -15.26 -0.67
C ILE A 112 5.36 -16.53 -0.83
N ASN A 113 6.63 -16.48 -0.43
CA ASN A 113 7.59 -17.56 -0.62
C ASN A 113 7.66 -18.52 0.58
N CYS A 114 7.19 -18.11 1.75
CA CYS A 114 7.04 -18.95 2.94
C CYS A 114 5.95 -19.99 2.77
#